data_AF-A0A3M1HEG1-F1
#
_entry.id   AF-A0A3M1HEG1-F1
#
_cell.length_a   1.000
_cell.length_b   1.000
_cell.length_c   1.000
_cell.angle_alpha   90.00
_cell.angle_beta   90.00
_cell.angle_gamma   90.00
#
_symmetry.space_group_name_H-M   'P 1'
#
loop_
_entity.id
_entity.type
_entity.pdbx_description
1 polymer ?
#
loop_
_entity_poly.entity_id
_entity_poly.type
_entity_poly.pdbx_seq_one_letter_code
_entity_poly.pdbx_strand_id
1 'polypeptide(L)'
;MKKVLKNRGFKKMKVIISVFLIVLLFLGGCSSTAVFIDEDGETRPAEILAEQQRSTWVGVLLTIFPGIIWHGVGHRYAGNVEKAKEIEQMEMLSLLSGGVGAGLYYGGEESRKNGLEGLKISLYISAGTFGGLGALGFLGSWLYDIIYTPKAIEDHNKSLGVTREEGN
;
A
#
# COMPACT_ATOMS: atom_id res chain seq x y z
N MET A 1 34.90 -30.97 -13.04
CA MET A 1 34.34 -30.10 -11.96
C MET A 1 33.05 -29.32 -12.31
N LYS A 2 32.54 -29.30 -13.56
CA LYS A 2 31.33 -28.53 -13.93
C LYS A 2 29.98 -29.09 -13.42
N LYS A 3 29.88 -30.36 -13.02
CA LYS A 3 28.62 -30.99 -12.58
C LYS A 3 28.15 -30.59 -11.17
N VAL A 4 29.05 -30.19 -10.27
CA VAL A 4 28.72 -29.90 -8.87
C VAL A 4 28.11 -28.50 -8.67
N LEU A 5 28.46 -27.53 -9.53
CA LEU A 5 27.95 -26.16 -9.45
C LEU A 5 26.48 -26.02 -9.92
N LYS A 6 26.03 -26.88 -10.85
CA LYS A 6 24.66 -26.85 -11.38
C LYS A 6 23.61 -27.21 -10.33
N ASN A 7 23.96 -28.05 -9.36
CA ASN A 7 23.03 -28.53 -8.33
C ASN A 7 22.78 -27.53 -7.19
N ARG A 8 23.73 -26.61 -6.92
CA ARG A 8 23.55 -25.58 -5.89
C ARG A 8 22.57 -24.48 -6.33
N GLY A 9 22.59 -24.09 -7.59
CA GLY A 9 21.67 -23.07 -8.12
C GLY A 9 20.21 -23.52 -8.06
N PHE A 10 19.94 -24.78 -8.43
CA PHE A 10 18.59 -25.34 -8.44
C PHE A 10 17.98 -25.47 -7.04
N LYS A 11 18.81 -25.79 -6.03
CA LYS A 11 18.36 -25.91 -4.64
C LYS A 11 18.02 -24.55 -4.03
N LYS A 12 18.79 -23.50 -4.34
CA LYS A 12 18.51 -22.12 -3.90
C LYS A 12 17.22 -21.57 -4.52
N MET A 13 16.98 -21.86 -5.81
CA MET A 13 15.78 -21.41 -6.51
C MET A 13 14.49 -22.03 -5.94
N LYS A 14 14.53 -23.31 -5.54
CA LYS A 14 13.40 -23.97 -4.87
C LYS A 14 13.07 -23.37 -3.50
N VAL A 15 14.09 -23.00 -2.72
CA VAL A 15 13.88 -22.36 -1.40
C VAL A 15 13.27 -20.97 -1.56
N ILE A 16 13.73 -20.18 -2.53
CA ILE A 16 13.18 -18.85 -2.80
C ILE A 16 11.72 -18.94 -3.23
N ILE A 17 11.38 -19.85 -4.15
CA ILE A 17 10.00 -20.06 -4.59
C ILE A 17 9.10 -20.51 -3.42
N SER A 18 9.59 -21.40 -2.56
CA SER A 18 8.82 -21.89 -1.41
C SER A 18 8.56 -20.79 -0.37
N VAL A 19 9.54 -19.93 -0.10
CA VAL A 19 9.37 -18.79 0.81
C VAL A 19 8.39 -17.78 0.23
N PHE A 20 8.47 -17.49 -1.08
CA PHE A 20 7.56 -16.57 -1.76
C PHE A 20 6.11 -17.08 -1.75
N LEU A 21 5.90 -18.38 -1.95
CA LEU A 21 4.58 -19.04 -1.85
C LEU A 21 4.01 -18.99 -0.43
N ILE A 22 4.84 -19.18 0.59
CA ILE A 22 4.41 -19.06 1.99
C ILE A 22 3.99 -17.61 2.30
N VAL A 23 4.75 -16.62 1.85
CA VAL A 23 4.40 -15.19 2.02
C VAL A 23 3.08 -14.86 1.31
N LEU A 24 2.87 -15.34 0.09
CA LEU A 24 1.61 -15.15 -0.64
C LEU A 24 0.40 -15.81 0.07
N LEU A 25 0.61 -16.97 0.71
CA LEU A 25 -0.43 -17.63 1.50
C LEU A 25 -0.78 -16.86 2.78
N PHE A 26 0.21 -16.23 3.43
CA PHE A 26 -0.05 -15.35 4.58
C PHE A 26 -0.76 -14.05 4.19
N LEU A 27 -0.52 -13.54 2.97
CA LEU A 27 -1.18 -12.33 2.46
C LEU A 27 -2.62 -12.58 1.98
N GLY A 28 -2.98 -13.82 1.60
CA GLY A 28 -4.33 -14.17 1.15
C GLY A 28 -5.33 -14.57 2.24
N GLY A 29 -4.91 -14.67 3.51
CA GLY A 29 -5.66 -15.34 4.58
C GLY A 29 -6.66 -14.50 5.38
N CYS A 30 -6.76 -13.19 5.18
CA CYS A 30 -7.63 -12.33 6.00
C CYS A 30 -8.91 -11.90 5.25
N SER A 31 -9.79 -12.85 4.93
CA SER A 31 -11.21 -12.54 4.74
C SER A 31 -11.89 -12.58 6.12
N SER A 32 -11.54 -11.62 6.97
CA SER A 32 -12.22 -11.43 8.24
C SER A 32 -13.38 -10.48 7.98
N THR A 33 -14.60 -10.97 8.18
CA THR A 33 -15.74 -10.12 8.55
C THR A 33 -15.28 -9.28 9.74
N ALA A 34 -14.99 -8.01 9.51
CA ALA A 34 -14.52 -7.12 10.56
C ALA A 34 -15.68 -6.90 11.54
N VAL A 35 -15.56 -7.48 12.74
CA VAL A 35 -16.44 -7.21 13.87
C VAL A 35 -15.71 -6.19 14.73
N PHE A 36 -16.30 -5.01 14.92
CA PHE A 36 -15.74 -3.98 15.79
C PHE A 36 -16.52 -3.98 17.11
N ILE A 37 -15.80 -3.69 18.19
CA ILE A 37 -16.36 -3.48 19.53
C ILE A 37 -16.58 -1.98 19.65
N ASP A 38 -17.84 -1.59 19.82
CA ASP A 38 -18.23 -0.18 20.01
C ASP A 38 -17.85 0.29 21.45
N GLU A 39 -17.88 1.59 21.71
CA GLU A 39 -17.52 2.18 23.02
C GLU A 39 -18.43 1.69 24.17
N ASP A 40 -19.62 1.15 23.85
CA ASP A 40 -20.54 0.52 24.80
C ASP A 40 -20.23 -0.97 25.06
N GLY A 41 -19.22 -1.53 24.38
CA GLY A 41 -18.82 -2.93 24.50
C GLY A 41 -19.63 -3.90 23.65
N GLU A 42 -20.55 -3.43 22.79
CA GLU A 42 -21.32 -4.29 21.90
C GLU A 42 -20.54 -4.65 20.63
N THR A 43 -20.58 -5.92 20.25
CA THR A 43 -20.07 -6.39 18.96
C THR A 43 -21.13 -6.20 17.88
N ARG A 44 -20.88 -5.33 16.90
CA ARG A 44 -21.81 -5.10 15.80
C ARG A 44 -21.19 -5.51 14.45
N PRO A 45 -21.98 -6.09 13.54
CA PRO A 45 -21.54 -6.35 12.18
C PRO A 45 -21.18 -5.03 11.48
N ALA A 46 -20.13 -5.04 10.65
CA ALA A 46 -19.62 -3.85 9.94
C ALA A 46 -20.68 -3.06 9.14
N GLU A 47 -21.79 -3.71 8.79
CA GLU A 47 -22.92 -3.11 8.07
C GLU A 47 -23.63 -2.02 8.89
N ILE A 48 -23.73 -2.17 10.22
CA ILE A 48 -24.33 -1.16 11.11
C ILE A 48 -23.42 0.08 11.28
N LEU A 49 -22.10 -0.10 11.16
CA LEU A 49 -21.12 1.00 11.18
C LEU A 49 -21.05 1.79 9.87
N ALA A 50 -21.67 1.29 8.79
CA ALA A 50 -21.86 2.08 7.58
C ALA A 50 -22.86 3.23 7.81
N GLU A 51 -23.78 3.09 8.76
CA GLU A 51 -24.83 4.07 9.03
C GLU A 51 -24.51 5.11 10.12
N GLN A 52 -23.30 5.05 10.68
CA GLN A 52 -22.86 5.98 11.72
C GLN A 52 -22.16 7.20 11.11
N GLN A 53 -22.43 8.38 11.69
CA GLN A 53 -21.66 9.58 11.38
C GLN A 53 -20.19 9.40 11.80
N ARG A 54 -19.30 9.88 10.94
CA ARG A 54 -17.85 9.71 11.08
C ARG A 54 -17.18 11.01 11.45
N SER A 55 -16.14 10.91 12.28
CA SER A 55 -15.38 12.06 12.74
C SER A 55 -14.26 12.41 11.77
N THR A 56 -14.27 13.64 11.25
CA THR A 56 -13.21 14.17 10.38
C THR A 56 -11.84 14.09 11.03
N TRP A 57 -11.76 14.38 12.34
CA TRP A 57 -10.50 14.32 13.07
C TRP A 57 -9.93 12.91 13.13
N VAL A 58 -10.77 11.91 13.41
CA VAL A 58 -10.35 10.51 13.44
C VAL A 58 -9.86 10.07 12.06
N GLY A 59 -10.60 10.43 11.00
CA GLY A 59 -10.19 10.14 9.63
C GLY A 59 -8.81 10.71 9.28
N VAL A 60 -8.57 11.99 9.57
CA VAL A 60 -7.26 12.62 9.33
C VAL A 60 -6.17 11.98 10.18
N LEU A 61 -6.44 11.69 11.46
CA LEU A 61 -5.47 11.03 12.32
C LEU A 61 -5.05 9.67 11.73
N LEU A 62 -6.02 8.89 11.24
CA LEU A 62 -5.77 7.62 10.57
C LEU A 62 -4.93 7.76 9.29
N THR A 63 -5.05 8.86 8.54
CA THR A 63 -4.19 9.15 7.37
C THR A 63 -2.75 9.50 7.74
N ILE A 64 -2.50 9.97 8.96
CA ILE A 64 -1.14 10.25 9.44
C ILE A 64 -0.57 8.96 10.06
N PHE A 65 -1.29 8.35 11.00
CA PHE A 65 -0.95 7.09 11.64
C PHE A 65 -2.20 6.20 11.76
N PRO A 66 -2.24 5.02 11.13
CA PRO A 66 -1.14 4.30 10.46
C PRO A 66 -0.89 4.72 8.99
N GLY A 67 -1.55 5.78 8.51
CA GLY A 67 -1.62 6.10 7.09
C GLY A 67 -0.29 6.40 6.38
N ILE A 68 0.81 6.64 7.09
CA ILE A 68 2.16 6.69 6.50
C ILE A 68 2.71 5.31 6.07
N ILE A 69 2.16 4.22 6.61
CA ILE A 69 2.54 2.83 6.30
C ILE A 69 1.59 2.21 5.29
N TRP A 70 0.33 2.64 5.30
CA TRP A 70 -0.73 2.12 4.42
C TRP A 70 -1.61 3.28 3.98
N HIS A 71 -1.58 3.63 2.71
CA HIS A 71 -2.33 4.77 2.19
C HIS A 71 -3.79 4.38 1.91
N GLY A 72 -4.71 5.34 1.97
CA GLY A 72 -6.13 5.13 1.69
C GLY A 72 -6.96 4.75 2.92
N VAL A 73 -6.35 4.69 4.11
CA VAL A 73 -7.05 4.38 5.37
C VAL A 73 -8.10 5.45 5.67
N GLY A 74 -7.83 6.72 5.36
CA GLY A 74 -8.80 7.79 5.57
C GLY A 74 -10.03 7.65 4.68
N HIS A 75 -9.83 7.36 3.39
CA HIS A 75 -10.92 7.07 2.46
C HIS A 75 -11.68 5.78 2.83
N ARG A 76 -10.98 4.76 3.32
CA ARG A 76 -11.61 3.52 3.80
C ARG A 76 -12.44 3.76 5.05
N TYR A 77 -11.92 4.55 5.99
CA TYR A 77 -12.68 5.03 7.14
C TYR A 77 -13.90 5.82 6.68
N ALA A 78 -13.78 6.68 5.67
CA ALA A 78 -14.89 7.42 5.06
C ALA A 78 -15.85 6.55 4.24
N GLY A 79 -15.61 5.23 4.11
CA GLY A 79 -16.50 4.32 3.37
C GLY A 79 -16.33 4.39 1.87
N ASN A 80 -15.39 5.22 1.39
CA ASN A 80 -15.02 5.32 -0.01
C ASN A 80 -14.00 4.23 -0.36
N VAL A 81 -14.46 2.99 -0.35
CA VAL A 81 -13.62 1.80 -0.55
C VAL A 81 -13.00 1.76 -1.95
N GLU A 82 -13.71 2.25 -2.96
CA GLU A 82 -13.20 2.32 -4.33
C GLU A 82 -11.98 3.25 -4.42
N LYS A 83 -12.10 4.48 -3.91
CA LYS A 83 -10.97 5.41 -3.88
C LYS A 83 -9.82 4.90 -3.00
N ALA A 84 -10.12 4.28 -1.86
CA ALA A 84 -9.10 3.66 -1.02
C ALA A 84 -8.27 2.62 -1.78
N LYS A 85 -8.93 1.75 -2.58
CA LYS A 85 -8.24 0.76 -3.43
C LYS A 85 -7.37 1.40 -4.51
N GLU A 86 -7.83 2.49 -5.14
CA GLU A 86 -7.02 3.23 -6.11
C GLU A 86 -5.74 3.79 -5.46
N ILE A 87 -5.87 4.36 -4.26
CA ILE A 87 -4.73 4.90 -3.49
C ILE A 87 -3.75 3.78 -3.12
N GLU A 88 -4.26 2.64 -2.63
CA GLU A 88 -3.45 1.44 -2.31
C GLU A 88 -2.71 0.90 -3.55
N GLN A 89 -3.35 0.88 -4.72
CA GLN A 89 -2.70 0.47 -5.98
C GLN A 89 -1.57 1.42 -6.37
N MET A 90 -1.79 2.73 -6.22
CA MET A 90 -0.76 3.74 -6.48
C MET A 90 0.42 3.60 -5.52
N GLU A 91 0.17 3.34 -4.23
CA GLU A 91 1.20 3.04 -3.25
C GLU A 91 2.02 1.81 -3.66
N MET A 92 1.36 0.69 -4.00
CA MET A 92 2.03 -0.54 -4.41
C MET A 92 2.92 -0.33 -5.65
N LEU A 93 2.43 0.39 -6.67
CA LEU A 93 3.21 0.73 -7.85
C LEU A 93 4.40 1.63 -7.51
N SER A 94 4.21 2.55 -6.57
CA SER A 94 5.24 3.47 -6.11
C SER A 94 6.35 2.73 -5.36
N LEU A 95 5.99 1.82 -4.46
CA LEU A 95 6.94 0.95 -3.75
C LEU A 95 7.69 0.02 -4.70
N LEU A 96 6.99 -0.55 -5.69
CA LEU A 96 7.62 -1.38 -6.72
C LEU A 96 8.64 -0.57 -7.52
N SER A 97 8.27 0.63 -7.98
CA SER A 97 9.16 1.53 -8.71
C SER A 97 10.36 1.95 -7.85
N GLY A 98 10.14 2.30 -6.59
CA GLY A 98 11.21 2.63 -5.64
C GLY A 98 12.16 1.46 -5.41
N GLY A 99 11.61 0.24 -5.27
CA GLY A 99 12.38 -1.00 -5.15
C GLY A 99 13.23 -1.30 -6.40
N VAL A 100 12.67 -1.11 -7.60
CA VAL A 100 13.42 -1.20 -8.86
C VAL A 100 14.54 -0.16 -8.89
N GLY A 101 14.25 1.08 -8.52
CA GLY A 101 15.25 2.15 -8.42
C GLY A 101 16.41 1.79 -7.49
N ALA A 102 16.12 1.26 -6.30
CA ALA A 102 17.13 0.81 -5.35
C ALA A 102 17.97 -0.36 -5.90
N GLY A 103 17.33 -1.34 -6.55
CA GLY A 103 18.03 -2.45 -7.19
C GLY A 103 18.96 -2.01 -8.31
N LEU A 104 18.52 -1.06 -9.15
CA LEU A 104 19.34 -0.47 -10.22
C LEU A 104 20.52 0.32 -9.65
N TYR A 105 20.32 1.07 -8.56
CA TYR A 105 21.41 1.78 -7.89
C TYR A 105 22.50 0.82 -7.42
N TYR A 106 22.10 -0.29 -6.77
CA TYR A 106 23.04 -1.32 -6.35
C TYR A 106 23.76 -1.97 -7.55
N GLY A 107 23.04 -2.24 -8.65
CA GLY A 107 23.64 -2.71 -9.89
C GLY A 107 24.65 -1.72 -10.49
N GLY A 108 24.39 -0.42 -10.38
CA GLY A 108 25.30 0.65 -10.77
C GLY A 108 26.59 0.63 -9.95
N GLU A 109 26.48 0.48 -8.62
CA GLU A 109 27.62 0.33 -7.72
C GLU A 109 28.48 -0.91 -8.03
N GLU A 110 27.84 -2.02 -8.37
CA GLU A 110 28.56 -3.24 -8.73
C GLU A 110 29.24 -3.09 -10.10
N SER A 111 28.58 -2.44 -11.06
CA SER A 111 29.17 -2.14 -12.38
C SER A 111 30.38 -1.22 -12.26
N ARG A 112 30.33 -0.24 -11.35
CA ARG A 112 31.45 0.65 -11.01
C ARG A 112 32.68 -0.13 -10.52
N LYS A 113 32.49 -1.10 -9.62
CA LYS A 113 33.60 -1.93 -9.11
C LYS A 113 34.24 -2.80 -10.19
N ASN A 114 33.47 -3.19 -11.21
CA ASN A 114 33.92 -4.05 -12.30
C ASN A 114 34.44 -3.26 -13.53
N GLY A 115 34.56 -1.93 -13.45
CA GLY A 115 35.09 -1.09 -14.52
C GLY A 115 34.16 -0.93 -15.73
N LEU A 116 32.86 -1.19 -15.58
CA LEU A 116 31.86 -1.11 -16.65
C LEU A 116 31.21 0.28 -16.69
N GLU A 117 31.99 1.30 -17.09
CA GLU A 117 31.59 2.72 -17.02
C GLU A 117 30.30 3.04 -17.81
N GLY A 118 30.13 2.47 -19.00
CA GLY A 118 28.91 2.69 -19.81
C GLY A 118 27.65 2.13 -19.16
N LEU A 119 27.75 0.97 -18.51
CA LEU A 119 26.64 0.34 -17.80
C LEU A 119 26.35 1.05 -16.47
N LYS A 120 27.39 1.56 -15.79
CA LYS A 120 27.23 2.36 -14.56
C LYS A 120 26.32 3.55 -14.77
N ILE A 121 26.59 4.36 -15.79
CA ILE A 121 25.85 5.60 -16.06
C ILE A 121 24.38 5.28 -16.36
N SER A 122 24.10 4.30 -17.21
CA SER A 122 22.72 3.93 -17.54
C SER A 122 21.96 3.44 -16.30
N LEU A 123 22.59 2.59 -15.47
CA LEU A 123 21.97 2.09 -14.25
C LEU A 123 21.66 3.19 -13.23
N TYR A 124 22.54 4.17 -13.03
CA TYR A 124 22.25 5.28 -12.12
C TYR A 124 21.15 6.21 -12.65
N ILE A 125 21.14 6.50 -13.97
CA ILE A 125 20.06 7.29 -14.56
C ILE A 125 18.73 6.57 -14.36
N SER A 126 18.67 5.28 -14.68
CA SER A 126 17.45 4.48 -14.46
C SER A 126 17.07 4.40 -12.98
N ALA A 127 18.05 4.25 -12.08
CA ALA A 127 17.81 4.26 -10.64
C ALA A 127 17.17 5.57 -10.16
N GLY A 128 17.69 6.71 -10.61
CA GLY A 128 17.13 8.02 -10.31
C GLY A 128 15.70 8.18 -10.83
N THR A 129 15.44 7.73 -12.07
CA THR A 129 14.09 7.78 -12.67
C THR A 129 13.09 6.92 -11.90
N PHE A 130 13.37 5.63 -11.70
CA PHE A 130 12.46 4.71 -11.02
C PHE A 130 12.32 5.04 -9.53
N GLY A 131 13.41 5.43 -8.87
CA GLY A 131 13.41 5.88 -7.48
C GLY A 131 12.62 7.17 -7.28
N GLY A 132 12.81 8.15 -8.17
CA GLY A 132 12.08 9.42 -8.15
C GLY A 132 10.58 9.24 -8.40
N LEU A 133 10.19 8.45 -9.41
CA LEU A 133 8.79 8.13 -9.66
C LEU A 133 8.15 7.40 -8.48
N GLY A 134 8.87 6.44 -7.88
CA GLY A 134 8.41 5.75 -6.68
C GLY A 134 8.20 6.69 -5.50
N ALA A 135 9.16 7.57 -5.21
CA ALA A 135 9.04 8.55 -4.13
C ALA A 135 7.90 9.54 -4.35
N LEU A 136 7.74 10.06 -5.57
CA LEU A 136 6.67 10.99 -5.92
C LEU A 136 5.29 10.34 -5.83
N GLY A 137 5.14 9.12 -6.34
CA GLY A 137 3.86 8.40 -6.25
C GLY A 137 3.49 8.03 -4.82
N PHE A 138 4.47 7.61 -4.00
CA PHE A 138 4.26 7.29 -2.60
C PHE A 138 3.83 8.54 -1.81
N LEU A 139 4.62 9.61 -1.84
CA LEU A 139 4.30 10.85 -1.12
C LEU A 139 3.03 11.51 -1.66
N GLY A 140 2.81 11.46 -2.98
CA GLY A 140 1.62 12.01 -3.62
C GLY A 140 0.34 11.31 -3.18
N SER A 141 0.34 9.98 -3.13
CA SER A 141 -0.82 9.20 -2.66
C SER A 141 -1.09 9.39 -1.17
N TRP A 142 -0.05 9.51 -0.35
CA TRP A 142 -0.18 9.82 1.08
C TRP A 142 -0.80 11.19 1.32
N LEU A 143 -0.25 12.24 0.68
CA LEU A 143 -0.77 13.60 0.80
C LEU A 143 -2.19 13.72 0.25
N TYR A 144 -2.50 13.01 -0.84
CA TYR A 144 -3.85 12.95 -1.37
C TYR A 144 -4.83 12.39 -0.33
N ASP A 145 -4.47 11.29 0.34
CA ASP A 145 -5.33 10.69 1.37
C ASP A 145 -5.59 11.70 2.51
N ILE A 146 -4.55 12.38 3.01
CA ILE A 146 -4.68 13.42 4.05
C ILE A 146 -5.62 14.55 3.63
N ILE A 147 -5.41 15.10 2.42
CA ILE A 147 -6.13 16.30 1.94
C ILE A 147 -7.60 16.00 1.67
N TYR A 148 -7.92 14.85 1.10
CA TYR A 148 -9.28 14.55 0.60
C TYR A 148 -10.14 13.72 1.56
N THR A 149 -9.56 13.13 2.61
CA THR A 149 -10.32 12.41 3.64
C THR A 149 -11.42 13.25 4.31
N PRO A 150 -11.20 14.52 4.70
CA PRO A 150 -12.26 15.35 5.28
C PRO A 150 -13.50 15.47 4.40
N LYS A 151 -13.29 15.66 3.09
CA LYS A 151 -14.39 15.76 2.13
C LYS A 151 -15.11 14.41 1.98
N ALA A 152 -14.37 13.31 1.88
CA ALA A 152 -14.99 11.99 1.80
C ALA A 152 -15.87 11.67 3.02
N ILE A 153 -15.46 12.11 4.22
CA ILE A 153 -16.25 11.97 5.44
C ILE A 153 -17.49 12.87 5.43
N GLU A 154 -17.36 14.10 4.95
CA GLU A 154 -18.50 15.01 4.81
C GLU A 154 -19.56 14.43 3.86
N ASP A 155 -19.12 13.91 2.70
CA ASP A 155 -20.01 13.29 1.71
C ASP A 155 -20.71 12.05 2.29
N HIS A 156 -19.99 11.22 3.07
CA HIS A 156 -20.57 10.09 3.81
C HIS A 156 -21.60 10.52 4.85
N ASN A 157 -21.29 11.54 5.66
CA ASN A 157 -22.21 12.01 6.69
C ASN A 157 -23.48 12.64 6.09
N LYS A 158 -23.36 13.32 4.94
CA LYS A 158 -24.50 13.87 4.21
C LYS A 158 -25.41 12.79 3.66
N SER A 159 -24.86 11.71 3.07
CA SER A 159 -25.69 10.63 2.53
C SER A 159 -26.54 9.96 3.61
N LEU A 160 -25.99 9.80 4.82
CA LEU A 160 -26.73 9.29 5.98
C LEU A 160 -27.87 10.20 6.45
N GLY A 161 -27.70 11.52 6.31
CA GLY A 161 -28.75 12.50 6.61
C GLY A 161 -29.93 12.37 5.66
N VAL A 162 -29.66 12.19 4.36
CA VAL A 162 -30.68 12.02 3.31
C VAL A 162 -31.47 10.73 3.53
N THR A 163 -30.80 9.60 3.80
CA THR A 163 -31.47 8.31 4.01
C THR A 163 -32.39 8.31 5.24
N ARG A 164 -32.05 9.08 6.29
CA ARG A 164 -32.92 9.24 7.47
C ARG A 164 -34.20 10.03 7.19
N GLU A 165 -34.18 10.97 6.24
CA GLU A 165 -35.36 11.76 5.88
C GLU A 165 -36.33 11.00 4.95
N GLU A 166 -35.83 10.08 4.11
CA GLU A 166 -36.67 9.25 3.23
C GLU A 166 -37.34 8.05 3.93
N GLY A 167 -36.85 7.65 5.10
CA GLY A 167 -37.34 6.50 5.87
C GLY A 167 -38.38 6.82 6.96
N ASN A 168 -38.80 8.08 7.09
CA ASN A 168 -39.78 8.58 8.07
C ASN A 168 -41.07 9.03 7.39
#